data_AF-A0A812M7Z7-F1
#
_entry.id   AF-A0A812M7Z7-F1
#
_cell.length_a   1.000
_cell.length_b   1.000
_cell.length_c   1.000
_cell.angle_alpha   90.00
_cell.angle_beta   90.00
_cell.angle_gamma   90.00
#
_symmetry.space_group_name_H-M   'P 1'
#
loop_
_entity.id
_entity.type
_entity.pdbx_description
1 polymer ?
#
loop_
_entity_poly.entity_id
_entity_poly.type
_entity_poly.pdbx_seq_one_letter_code
_entity_poly.pdbx_strand_id
1 'polypeptide(L)'
;MCRRASHVFVSFPSPASNRHVPWCIDTAPLRYCSDFFEVASNPQRVRCLSCWGHDHSKSGHEIPSTSSKRLWKIRPRDVSFSQDSIGKAFKDGNTLDGTMAKIRSGECKIEDIEKIQITWHSHVRTSPGKPRWWSFTGNRRLSLYRKLEEEGALEFIVAEWVNSTVPDWRMTTRNADERPVVRQKSRR
;
A
#
# COMPACT_ATOMS: atom_id res chain seq x y z
N MET A 1 -12.18 -29.12 39.64
CA MET A 1 -13.49 -28.91 38.99
C MET A 1 -13.29 -28.05 37.75
N CYS A 2 -13.18 -28.66 36.56
CA CYS A 2 -12.93 -27.94 35.29
C CYS A 2 -14.27 -27.63 34.60
N ARG A 3 -14.48 -26.37 34.23
CA ARG A 3 -15.70 -25.92 33.53
C ARG A 3 -15.65 -26.36 32.06
N ARG A 4 -16.71 -27.05 31.64
CA ARG A 4 -17.04 -27.44 30.26
C ARG A 4 -17.19 -26.20 29.36
N ALA A 5 -16.64 -26.25 28.16
CA ALA A 5 -16.94 -25.30 27.09
C ALA A 5 -18.28 -25.67 26.44
N SER A 6 -19.21 -24.72 26.39
CA SER A 6 -20.50 -24.86 25.71
C SER A 6 -20.33 -24.57 24.22
N HIS A 7 -20.55 -25.57 23.37
CA HIS A 7 -20.69 -25.37 21.94
C HIS A 7 -22.12 -24.92 21.62
N VAL A 8 -22.27 -23.76 20.99
CA VAL A 8 -23.54 -23.30 20.42
C VAL A 8 -23.60 -23.81 18.98
N PHE A 9 -24.56 -24.67 18.69
CA PHE A 9 -24.87 -25.17 17.36
C PHE A 9 -25.97 -24.28 16.76
N VAL A 10 -25.68 -23.60 15.65
CA VAL A 10 -26.70 -22.86 14.90
C VAL A 10 -26.95 -23.62 13.60
N SER A 11 -28.13 -24.22 13.50
CA SER A 11 -28.60 -24.89 12.29
C SER A 11 -29.35 -23.89 11.41
N PHE A 12 -28.98 -23.80 10.14
CA PHE A 12 -29.75 -23.12 9.10
C PHE A 12 -30.42 -24.15 8.19
N PRO A 13 -31.67 -23.92 7.73
CA PRO A 13 -32.30 -24.77 6.73
C PRO A 13 -31.73 -24.43 5.34
N SER A 14 -31.32 -25.46 4.59
CA SER A 14 -30.91 -25.32 3.19
C SER A 14 -31.89 -26.05 2.28
N PRO A 15 -32.55 -25.38 1.33
CA PRO A 15 -33.26 -26.06 0.25
C PRO A 15 -32.30 -26.31 -0.92
N ALA A 16 -32.21 -27.59 -1.26
CA ALA A 16 -32.09 -28.16 -2.62
C ALA A 16 -31.15 -27.48 -3.64
N SER A 17 -30.04 -28.19 -3.90
CA SER A 17 -29.62 -28.67 -5.22
C SER A 17 -29.52 -27.65 -6.38
N ASN A 18 -28.29 -27.24 -6.70
CA ASN A 18 -27.74 -27.56 -8.01
C ASN A 18 -26.20 -27.59 -8.02
N ARG A 19 -25.64 -28.61 -8.66
CA ARG A 19 -24.20 -28.92 -8.75
C ARG A 19 -23.54 -28.06 -9.83
N HIS A 20 -22.41 -27.40 -9.53
CA HIS A 20 -21.14 -27.52 -10.29
C HIS A 20 -20.01 -26.63 -9.74
N VAL A 21 -18.93 -27.30 -9.32
CA VAL A 21 -17.49 -26.93 -9.16
C VAL A 21 -17.05 -25.88 -8.10
N PRO A 22 -16.11 -26.24 -7.20
CA PRO A 22 -15.67 -25.39 -6.10
C PRO A 22 -14.53 -24.45 -6.50
N TRP A 23 -14.61 -23.20 -6.07
CA TRP A 23 -13.46 -22.31 -6.00
C TRP A 23 -13.15 -22.18 -4.51
N CYS A 24 -12.03 -22.74 -4.07
CA CYS A 24 -11.54 -22.56 -2.71
C CYS A 24 -11.17 -21.09 -2.53
N ILE A 25 -12.03 -20.34 -1.84
CA ILE A 25 -11.64 -19.09 -1.20
C ILE A 25 -11.11 -19.51 0.17
N ASP A 26 -9.79 -19.49 0.33
CA ASP A 26 -9.16 -19.59 1.64
C ASP A 26 -9.67 -18.43 2.51
N THR A 27 -10.56 -18.78 3.43
CA THR A 27 -11.02 -17.92 4.50
C THR A 27 -9.84 -17.63 5.42
N ALA A 28 -9.32 -16.41 5.37
CA ALA A 28 -8.37 -15.93 6.36
C ALA A 28 -9.00 -15.97 7.78
N PRO A 29 -8.22 -16.23 8.85
CA PRO A 29 -8.77 -16.37 10.19
C PRO A 29 -9.38 -15.06 10.69
N LEU A 30 -10.68 -15.11 10.99
CA LEU A 30 -11.45 -14.11 11.71
C LEU A 30 -10.94 -13.95 13.14
N ARG A 31 -9.92 -13.12 13.36
CA ARG A 31 -9.73 -12.36 14.61
C ARG A 31 -8.94 -11.09 14.31
N TYR A 32 -9.64 -9.98 14.06
CA TYR A 32 -9.30 -8.63 14.56
C TYR A 32 -10.39 -7.63 14.10
N CYS A 33 -10.99 -6.96 15.08
CA CYS A 33 -11.80 -5.74 15.03
C CYS A 33 -12.57 -5.41 13.73
N SER A 34 -13.85 -5.78 13.72
CA SER A 34 -14.91 -5.12 12.96
C SER A 34 -15.14 -3.72 13.52
N ASP A 35 -14.54 -2.68 12.91
CA ASP A 35 -15.05 -1.30 12.82
C ASP A 35 -14.04 -0.40 12.08
N PHE A 36 -13.73 -0.75 10.84
CA PHE A 36 -13.13 0.07 9.75
C PHE A 36 -12.42 -0.92 8.82
N PHE A 37 -12.99 -1.21 7.65
CA PHE A 37 -12.32 -1.57 6.39
C PHE A 37 -13.28 -2.40 5.53
N GLU A 38 -14.12 -1.70 4.75
CA GLU A 38 -14.64 -2.25 3.49
C GLU A 38 -14.05 -1.43 2.34
N VAL A 39 -12.71 -1.40 2.23
CA VAL A 39 -12.03 -0.82 1.08
C VAL A 39 -10.77 -1.66 0.78
N ALA A 40 -10.95 -2.87 0.26
CA ALA A 40 -9.83 -3.67 -0.24
C ALA A 40 -10.04 -4.35 -1.59
N SER A 41 -11.24 -4.30 -2.19
CA SER A 41 -11.49 -5.14 -3.37
C SER A 41 -11.91 -4.39 -4.65
N ASN A 42 -12.17 -3.08 -4.62
CA ASN A 42 -12.53 -2.37 -5.85
C ASN A 42 -12.29 -0.84 -5.79
N PRO A 43 -11.16 -0.32 -6.30
CA PRO A 43 -10.90 1.12 -6.35
C PRO A 43 -11.82 1.89 -7.32
N GLN A 44 -12.65 1.21 -8.13
CA GLN A 44 -13.58 1.87 -9.07
C GLN A 44 -14.96 2.20 -8.45
N ARG A 45 -15.22 1.84 -7.19
CA ARG A 45 -16.55 1.99 -6.57
C ARG A 45 -16.67 3.16 -5.58
N VAL A 46 -15.97 4.27 -5.83
CA VAL A 46 -16.22 5.53 -5.11
C VAL A 46 -17.33 6.27 -5.87
N ARG A 47 -18.59 6.04 -5.48
CA ARG A 47 -19.72 6.86 -5.95
C ARG A 47 -19.63 8.23 -5.27
N CYS A 48 -19.17 9.24 -6.00
CA CYS A 48 -19.39 10.63 -5.62
C CYS A 48 -20.90 10.91 -5.73
N LEU A 49 -21.58 11.04 -4.59
CA LEU A 49 -22.86 11.75 -4.54
C LEU A 49 -22.55 13.24 -4.68
N SER A 50 -22.72 13.79 -5.88
CA SER A 50 -22.86 15.24 -6.06
C SER A 50 -24.26 15.53 -6.60
N CYS A 51 -24.97 16.32 -5.81
CA CYS A 51 -26.37 16.71 -5.92
C CYS A 51 -26.66 17.62 -7.13
N TRP A 52 -27.96 17.80 -7.35
CA TRP A 52 -28.61 18.37 -8.51
C TRP A 52 -28.45 19.89 -8.65
N GLY A 53 -28.35 20.33 -9.91
CA GLY A 53 -29.04 21.50 -10.49
C GLY A 53 -28.95 22.86 -9.79
N HIS A 54 -28.15 23.76 -10.37
CA HIS A 54 -28.61 25.12 -10.69
C HIS A 54 -27.71 25.77 -11.74
N ASP A 55 -28.38 26.44 -12.67
CA ASP A 55 -27.82 27.12 -13.84
C ASP A 55 -27.45 28.58 -13.51
N HIS A 56 -26.61 29.18 -14.38
CA HIS A 56 -26.23 30.60 -14.49
C HIS A 56 -25.15 31.19 -13.56
N SER A 57 -23.94 31.39 -14.09
CA SER A 57 -23.40 32.73 -14.43
C SER A 57 -21.91 32.67 -14.76
N LYS A 58 -21.55 33.30 -15.89
CA LYS A 58 -20.17 33.48 -16.37
C LYS A 58 -19.38 34.38 -15.41
N SER A 59 -18.68 33.81 -14.44
CA SER A 59 -17.52 34.46 -13.82
C SER A 59 -16.28 33.64 -14.16
N GLY A 60 -15.33 34.28 -14.84
CA GLY A 60 -14.02 33.73 -15.18
C GLY A 60 -13.13 33.59 -13.94
N HIS A 61 -13.62 32.86 -12.95
CA HIS A 61 -12.79 32.45 -11.82
C HIS A 61 -11.98 31.25 -12.31
N GLU A 62 -10.70 31.48 -12.61
CA GLU A 62 -9.73 30.40 -12.74
C GLU A 62 -9.82 29.59 -11.45
N ILE A 63 -10.51 28.45 -11.51
CA ILE A 63 -10.54 27.50 -10.41
C ILE A 63 -9.08 27.07 -10.26
N PRO A 64 -8.38 27.41 -9.16
CA PRO A 64 -7.05 26.89 -8.96
C PRO A 64 -7.22 25.38 -8.99
N SER A 65 -6.64 24.74 -10.01
CA SER A 65 -6.62 23.30 -10.18
C SER A 65 -5.75 22.73 -9.06
N THR A 66 -6.26 22.79 -7.82
CA THR A 66 -5.70 22.12 -6.67
C THR A 66 -6.08 20.67 -6.85
N SER A 67 -5.31 19.96 -7.68
CA SER A 67 -5.40 18.52 -7.79
C SER A 67 -5.24 17.95 -6.38
N SER A 68 -6.34 17.61 -5.73
CA SER A 68 -6.33 17.15 -4.35
C SER A 68 -5.52 15.87 -4.31
N LYS A 69 -4.33 15.93 -3.71
CA LYS A 69 -3.45 14.76 -3.59
C LYS A 69 -4.19 13.68 -2.82
N ARG A 70 -4.32 12.50 -3.41
CA ARG A 70 -4.98 11.36 -2.76
C ARG A 70 -3.98 10.75 -1.78
N LEU A 71 -4.15 11.00 -0.49
CA LEU A 71 -3.30 10.42 0.54
C LEU A 71 -3.88 9.09 1.03
N TRP A 72 -3.02 8.13 1.31
CA TRP A 72 -3.37 6.80 1.79
C TRP A 72 -2.52 6.43 3.01
N LYS A 73 -3.16 5.85 4.02
CA LYS A 73 -2.48 5.25 5.17
C LYS A 73 -2.27 3.77 4.90
N ILE A 74 -1.02 3.34 4.84
CA ILE A 74 -0.65 1.98 4.44
C ILE A 74 0.54 1.46 5.26
N ARG A 75 0.64 0.15 5.47
CA ARG A 75 1.83 -0.45 6.10
C ARG A 75 2.97 -0.52 5.08
N PRO A 76 4.23 -0.21 5.45
CA PRO A 76 5.37 -0.33 4.55
C PRO A 76 5.53 -1.73 3.94
N ARG A 77 5.25 -2.80 4.69
CA ARG A 77 5.27 -4.18 4.19
C ARG A 77 4.25 -4.48 3.08
N ASP A 78 3.14 -3.74 3.04
CA ASP A 78 2.06 -3.97 2.06
C ASP A 78 2.35 -3.29 0.70
N VAL A 79 3.43 -2.51 0.60
CA VAL A 79 3.88 -1.84 -0.63
C VAL A 79 5.10 -2.54 -1.21
N SER A 80 5.02 -3.00 -2.45
CA SER A 80 6.12 -3.64 -3.18
C SER A 80 7.10 -2.63 -3.80
N PHE A 81 8.35 -3.05 -3.95
CA PHE A 81 9.40 -2.27 -4.61
C PHE A 81 9.25 -2.35 -6.12
N SER A 82 9.27 -1.22 -6.82
CA SER A 82 9.32 -1.28 -8.28
C SER A 82 10.68 -1.73 -8.79
N GLN A 83 11.79 -1.45 -8.11
CA GLN A 83 13.14 -1.71 -8.63
C GLN A 83 13.86 -2.84 -7.89
N ASP A 84 14.62 -3.67 -8.62
CA ASP A 84 15.43 -4.76 -8.03
C ASP A 84 16.56 -4.27 -7.14
N SER A 85 16.99 -3.02 -7.35
CA SER A 85 18.15 -2.47 -6.67
C SER A 85 17.99 -0.99 -6.39
N ILE A 86 18.53 -0.59 -5.24
CA ILE A 86 18.48 0.78 -4.75
C ILE A 86 19.88 1.30 -4.50
N GLY A 87 20.08 2.60 -4.72
CA GLY A 87 21.33 3.28 -4.35
C GLY A 87 21.49 3.38 -2.84
N LYS A 88 22.72 3.39 -2.35
CA LYS A 88 23.05 3.52 -0.91
C LYS A 88 22.74 4.90 -0.33
N ALA A 89 22.82 5.94 -1.15
CA ALA A 89 22.60 7.32 -0.75
C ALA A 89 21.32 7.90 -1.36
N PHE A 90 20.70 8.82 -0.64
CA PHE A 90 19.64 9.69 -1.09
C PHE A 90 20.20 10.80 -1.99
N LYS A 91 19.32 11.62 -2.58
CA LYS A 91 19.73 12.70 -3.50
C LYS A 91 20.50 13.82 -2.79
N ASP A 92 20.23 14.01 -1.51
CA ASP A 92 20.89 14.94 -0.59
C ASP A 92 22.27 14.45 -0.11
N GLY A 93 22.71 13.26 -0.52
CA GLY A 93 23.99 12.66 -0.11
C GLY A 93 23.92 11.86 1.20
N ASN A 94 22.81 11.92 1.94
CA ASN A 94 22.64 11.15 3.15
C ASN A 94 22.54 9.65 2.80
N THR A 95 23.17 8.79 3.60
CA THR A 95 23.05 7.34 3.43
C THR A 95 21.79 6.82 4.12
N LEU A 96 21.29 5.66 3.69
CA LEU A 96 20.20 4.97 4.38
C LEU A 96 20.50 4.78 5.87
N ASP A 97 21.69 4.28 6.18
CA ASP A 97 22.10 4.01 7.56
C ASP A 97 22.30 5.30 8.36
N GLY A 98 22.84 6.35 7.73
CA GLY A 98 22.95 7.67 8.36
C GLY A 98 21.59 8.28 8.67
N THR A 99 20.62 8.14 7.76
CA THR A 99 19.25 8.63 7.98
C THR A 99 18.56 7.86 9.10
N MET A 100 18.74 6.53 9.15
CA MET A 100 18.26 5.71 10.28
C MET A 100 18.86 6.17 11.61
N ALA A 101 20.16 6.44 11.65
CA ALA A 101 20.83 6.92 12.86
C ALA A 101 20.26 8.27 13.32
N LYS A 102 20.01 9.19 12.39
CA LYS A 102 19.38 10.48 12.68
C LYS A 102 17.98 10.32 13.26
N ILE A 103 17.17 9.43 12.70
CA ILE A 103 15.82 9.13 13.22
C ILE A 103 15.90 8.57 14.63
N ARG A 104 16.80 7.61 14.88
CA ARG A 104 16.99 7.03 16.22
C ARG A 104 17.48 8.04 17.25
N SER A 105 18.32 8.98 16.83
CA SER A 105 18.80 10.07 17.69
C SER A 105 17.76 11.17 17.93
N GLY A 106 16.65 11.17 17.20
CA GLY A 106 15.63 12.22 17.24
C GLY A 106 16.01 13.50 16.47
N GLU A 107 17.16 13.54 15.79
CA GLU A 107 17.57 14.66 14.92
C GLU A 107 16.61 14.86 13.73
N CYS A 108 15.97 13.78 13.28
CA CYS A 108 15.04 13.79 12.15
C CYS A 108 13.75 13.05 12.51
N LYS A 109 12.58 13.65 12.27
CA LYS A 109 11.30 12.97 12.46
C LYS A 109 10.90 12.23 11.19
N ILE A 110 10.11 11.17 11.35
CA ILE A 110 9.59 10.38 10.22
C ILE A 110 8.71 11.25 9.29
N GLU A 111 8.03 12.24 9.86
CA GLU A 111 7.17 13.21 9.15
C GLU A 111 7.97 14.17 8.24
N ASP A 112 9.24 14.42 8.56
CA ASP A 112 10.12 15.28 7.76
C ASP A 112 10.60 14.57 6.48
N ILE A 113 10.45 13.25 6.42
CA ILE A 113 10.85 12.45 5.27
C ILE A 113 9.80 12.59 4.17
N GLU A 114 10.25 13.00 2.97
CA GLU A 114 9.36 13.15 1.81
C GLU A 114 8.53 11.89 1.55
N LYS A 115 7.21 12.08 1.45
CA LYS A 115 6.23 11.01 1.22
C LYS A 115 6.57 10.20 -0.03
N ILE A 116 6.30 8.90 0.00
CA ILE A 116 6.42 8.05 -1.18
C ILE A 116 5.16 8.14 -2.03
N GLN A 117 5.33 7.98 -3.33
CA GLN A 117 4.21 7.81 -4.24
C GLN A 117 3.96 6.33 -4.46
N ILE A 118 2.70 5.92 -4.33
CA ILE A 118 2.25 4.55 -4.56
C ILE A 118 1.24 4.51 -5.69
N THR A 119 1.17 3.37 -6.36
CA THR A 119 0.13 3.10 -7.35
C THR A 119 -0.41 1.70 -7.13
N TRP A 120 -1.70 1.53 -7.45
CA TRP A 120 -2.34 0.23 -7.43
C TRP A 120 -2.13 -0.41 -8.78
N HIS A 121 -1.45 -1.55 -8.81
CA HIS A 121 -1.26 -2.30 -10.05
C HIS A 121 -2.07 -3.60 -9.97
N SER A 122 -3.18 -3.65 -10.71
CA SER A 122 -3.86 -4.91 -10.96
C SER A 122 -3.09 -5.68 -12.01
N HIS A 123 -3.08 -6.98 -11.87
CA HIS A 123 -2.24 -7.87 -12.63
C HIS A 123 -2.36 -7.71 -14.17
N VAL A 124 -1.23 -7.52 -14.88
CA VAL A 124 -1.15 -7.63 -16.35
C VAL A 124 -0.69 -9.04 -16.69
N ARG A 125 -1.16 -9.55 -17.83
CA ARG A 125 -1.03 -10.93 -18.32
C ARG A 125 0.40 -11.53 -18.28
N THR A 126 1.43 -10.70 -18.17
CA THR A 126 2.85 -11.04 -18.24
C THR A 126 3.52 -11.42 -16.91
N SER A 127 2.89 -11.25 -15.72
CA SER A 127 3.63 -11.41 -14.44
C SER A 127 2.90 -12.09 -13.24
N PRO A 128 2.27 -13.28 -13.37
CA PRO A 128 1.19 -13.94 -12.56
C PRO A 128 0.88 -13.62 -11.05
N GLY A 129 1.07 -12.41 -10.54
CA GLY A 129 0.87 -12.00 -9.15
C GLY A 129 -0.54 -11.53 -8.77
N LYS A 130 -0.80 -11.46 -7.45
CA LYS A 130 -2.01 -10.84 -6.89
C LYS A 130 -1.94 -9.30 -7.03
N PRO A 131 -3.07 -8.59 -7.16
CA PRO A 131 -3.10 -7.12 -7.12
C PRO A 131 -2.44 -6.59 -5.85
N ARG A 132 -1.53 -5.61 -5.99
CA ARG A 132 -0.73 -5.07 -4.89
C ARG A 132 -0.44 -3.59 -5.09
N TRP A 133 -0.07 -2.93 -3.99
CA TRP A 133 0.48 -1.58 -4.03
C TRP A 133 1.94 -1.62 -4.43
N TRP A 134 2.33 -0.75 -5.35
CA TRP A 134 3.71 -0.60 -5.80
C TRP A 134 4.19 0.81 -5.54
N SER A 135 5.47 0.94 -5.16
CA SER A 135 6.12 2.23 -5.07
C SER A 135 6.45 2.77 -6.47
N PHE A 136 5.83 3.90 -6.82
CA PHE A 136 6.08 4.61 -8.08
C PHE A 136 7.39 5.40 -8.01
N THR A 137 7.61 6.06 -6.88
CA THR A 137 8.87 6.74 -6.54
C THR A 137 9.27 6.43 -5.10
N GLY A 138 10.54 6.66 -4.78
CA GLY A 138 11.01 6.55 -3.39
C GLY A 138 11.28 5.13 -2.90
N ASN A 139 11.67 4.18 -3.76
CA ASN A 139 12.11 2.82 -3.35
C ASN A 139 13.10 2.84 -2.17
N ARG A 140 14.04 3.80 -2.15
CA ARG A 140 14.98 3.98 -1.03
C ARG A 140 14.25 4.30 0.29
N ARG A 141 13.27 5.20 0.26
CA ARG A 141 12.47 5.57 1.44
C ARG A 141 11.57 4.44 1.89
N LEU A 142 10.96 3.71 0.96
CA LEU A 142 10.22 2.50 1.29
C LEU A 142 11.10 1.47 2.03
N SER A 143 12.35 1.29 1.59
CA SER A 143 13.30 0.41 2.29
C SER A 143 13.64 0.91 3.70
N LEU A 144 13.72 2.23 3.90
CA LEU A 144 13.89 2.82 5.22
C LEU A 144 12.67 2.55 6.11
N TYR A 145 11.46 2.80 5.60
CA TYR A 145 10.22 2.58 6.34
C TYR A 145 10.00 1.11 6.72
N ARG A 146 10.32 0.16 5.84
CA ARG A 146 10.25 -1.28 6.18
C ARG A 146 11.22 -1.66 7.30
N LYS A 147 12.44 -1.10 7.31
CA LYS A 147 13.39 -1.31 8.43
C LYS A 147 12.84 -0.74 9.75
N LEU A 148 12.25 0.46 9.72
CA LEU A 148 11.61 1.05 10.90
C LEU A 148 10.39 0.24 11.37
N GLU A 149 9.63 -0.34 10.45
CA GLU A 149 8.52 -1.26 10.78
C GLU A 149 9.03 -2.55 11.43
N GLU A 150 10.12 -3.13 10.92
CA GLU A 150 10.76 -4.31 11.49
C GLU A 150 11.32 -4.05 12.90
N GLU A 151 11.80 -2.83 13.16
CA GLU A 151 12.23 -2.39 14.49
C GLU A 151 11.06 -2.06 15.43
N GLY A 152 9.81 -2.10 14.94
CA GLY A 152 8.62 -1.73 15.71
C GLY A 152 8.48 -0.23 15.96
N ALA A 153 9.31 0.60 15.31
CA ALA A 153 9.28 2.06 15.46
C ALA A 153 8.18 2.74 14.60
N LEU A 154 7.67 2.05 13.59
CA LEU A 154 6.71 2.60 12.64
C LEU A 154 5.70 1.54 12.16
N GLU A 155 4.41 1.75 12.39
CA GLU A 155 3.40 0.79 11.93
C GLU A 155 2.80 1.14 10.57
N PHE A 156 2.59 2.43 10.31
CA PHE A 156 1.94 2.93 9.10
C PHE A 156 2.64 4.16 8.56
N ILE A 157 2.59 4.33 7.24
CA ILE A 157 3.04 5.53 6.54
C ILE A 157 1.88 6.19 5.81
N VAL A 158 2.01 7.50 5.60
CA VAL A 158 1.13 8.26 4.71
C VAL A 158 1.81 8.37 3.35
N ALA A 159 1.24 7.72 2.34
CA ALA A 159 1.70 7.73 0.97
C ALA A 159 0.77 8.52 0.06
N GLU A 160 1.30 9.05 -1.04
CA GLU A 160 0.51 9.71 -2.08
C GLU A 160 0.15 8.69 -3.17
N TRP A 161 -1.15 8.48 -3.39
CA TRP A 161 -1.63 7.62 -4.46
C TRP A 161 -1.64 8.37 -5.80
N VAL A 162 -0.94 7.80 -6.78
CA VAL A 162 -0.88 8.29 -8.15
C VAL A 162 -1.65 7.32 -9.06
N ASN A 163 -2.54 7.85 -9.91
CA ASN A 163 -3.31 7.06 -10.90
C ASN A 163 -2.51 6.78 -12.17
N SER A 164 -1.21 6.51 -12.03
CA SER A 164 -0.31 6.19 -13.14
C SER A 164 0.21 4.78 -12.93
N THR A 165 0.21 3.98 -13.99
CA THR A 165 0.81 2.66 -13.98
C THR A 165 2.34 2.78 -13.95
N VAL A 166 3.00 1.90 -13.19
CA VAL A 166 4.45 1.75 -13.30
C VAL A 166 4.71 1.11 -14.66
N PRO A 167 5.58 1.69 -15.51
CA PRO A 167 5.95 1.06 -16.77
C PRO A 167 6.58 -0.32 -16.54
N ASP A 168 6.28 -1.31 -17.38
CA ASP A 168 6.76 -2.69 -17.22
C ASP A 168 8.28 -2.79 -17.09
N TRP A 169 9.03 -1.97 -17.85
CA TRP A 169 10.50 -1.94 -17.78
C TRP A 169 11.07 -1.37 -16.47
N ARG A 170 10.24 -0.73 -15.65
CA ARG A 170 10.60 -0.28 -14.30
C ARG A 170 10.23 -1.28 -13.21
N MET A 171 9.46 -2.31 -13.54
CA MET A 171 9.03 -3.33 -12.60
C MET A 171 10.18 -4.29 -12.31
N THR A 172 10.22 -4.75 -11.06
CA THR A 172 11.19 -5.74 -10.58
C THR A 172 10.93 -7.06 -11.29
N THR A 173 12.00 -7.75 -11.68
CA THR A 173 11.88 -9.11 -12.20
C THR A 173 11.80 -10.14 -11.07
N ARG A 174 11.95 -9.70 -9.81
CA ARG A 174 11.95 -10.54 -8.62
C ARG A 174 10.55 -10.65 -8.01
N ASN A 175 10.41 -11.56 -7.06
CA ASN A 175 9.17 -11.69 -6.31
C ASN A 175 8.85 -10.37 -5.60
N ALA A 176 7.57 -9.96 -5.64
CA ALA A 176 7.10 -8.68 -5.12
C ALA A 176 7.38 -8.44 -3.62
N ASP A 177 7.68 -9.52 -2.88
CA ASP A 177 7.96 -9.51 -1.44
C ASP A 177 9.49 -9.47 -1.14
N GLU A 178 10.36 -9.62 -2.14
CA GLU A 178 11.81 -9.59 -1.95
C GLU A 178 12.34 -8.16 -1.70
N ARG A 179 13.37 -8.06 -0.86
CA ARG A 179 14.05 -6.78 -0.60
C ARG A 179 14.98 -6.43 -1.77
N PRO A 180 15.03 -5.15 -2.17
CA PRO A 180 15.94 -4.73 -3.22
C PRO A 180 17.39 -4.81 -2.73
N VAL A 181 18.30 -5.15 -3.65
CA VAL A 181 19.73 -5.18 -3.34
C VAL A 181 20.25 -3.74 -3.26
N VAL A 182 20.90 -3.40 -2.15
CA VAL A 182 21.59 -2.11 -2.01
C VAL A 182 22.89 -2.17 -2.82
N ARG A 183 22.98 -1.37 -3.88
CA ARG A 183 24.18 -1.35 -4.74
C ARG A 183 25.37 -0.80 -3.94
N GLN A 184 26.42 -1.61 -3.79
CA GLN A 184 27.70 -1.12 -3.29
C GLN A 184 28.36 -0.29 -4.39
N LYS A 185 28.82 0.91 -4.05
CA LYS A 185 29.54 1.78 -4.98
C LYS A 185 30.86 1.08 -5.30
N SER A 186 31.06 0.60 -6.53
CA SER A 186 32.38 0.10 -6.93
C SER A 186 33.35 1.26 -6.81
N ARG A 187 34.39 1.12 -5.97
CA ARG A 187 35.51 2.06 -5.98
C ARG A 187 36.11 2.01 -7.38
N ARG A 188 35.94 3.09 -8.14
CA ARG A 188 36.69 3.39 -9.35
C ARG A 188 37.79 4.36 -8.96
#